data_AF-A0A358F8E5-F1
#
_entry.id   AF-A0A358F8E5-F1
#
_cell.length_a   1.000
_cell.length_b   1.000
_cell.length_c   1.000
_cell.angle_alpha   90.00
_cell.angle_beta   90.00
_cell.angle_gamma   90.00
#
_symmetry.space_group_name_H-M   'P 1'
#
loop_
_entity.id
_entity.type
_entity.pdbx_description
1 polymer ?
#
loop_
_entity_poly.entity_id
_entity_poly.type
_entity_poly.pdbx_seq_one_letter_code
_entity_poly.pdbx_strand_id
1 'polypeptide(L)'
;MERIYLIQGVNLSGSNLWSLGKSLHVDLAGISKEIVSCSMFSGLVIIDEEQQGGCVTNKFVPLTNFKIGDNELSFSKEHYGEKLDYIFTKNEEEGIWIGNYYHGEELLGPSKCVVTQIKKDFFYKPKE
;
A
#
# COMPACT_ATOMS: atom_id res chain seq x y z
N MET A 1 -7.36 25.04 1.36
CA MET A 1 -6.96 24.77 -0.03
C MET A 1 -6.94 23.26 -0.23
N GLU A 2 -7.73 22.73 -1.17
CA GLU A 2 -7.75 21.29 -1.47
C GLU A 2 -6.38 20.80 -1.97
N ARG A 3 -5.91 19.67 -1.45
CA ARG A 3 -4.69 18.99 -1.92
C ARG A 3 -5.05 17.64 -2.48
N ILE A 4 -4.55 17.34 -3.68
CA ILE A 4 -4.81 16.07 -4.35
C ILE A 4 -3.50 15.27 -4.38
N TYR A 5 -3.57 13.99 -4.04
CA TYR A 5 -2.43 13.08 -4.02
C TYR A 5 -2.71 11.83 -4.82
N LEU A 6 -1.75 11.42 -5.64
CA LEU A 6 -1.68 10.07 -6.21
C LEU A 6 -0.76 9.23 -5.33
N ILE A 7 -1.26 8.09 -4.88
CA ILE A 7 -0.52 7.14 -4.06
C ILE A 7 -0.38 5.86 -4.85
N GLN A 8 0.85 5.35 -4.93
CA GLN A 8 1.15 4.10 -5.60
C GLN A 8 2.06 3.27 -4.70
N GLY A 9 1.65 2.06 -4.35
CA GLY A 9 2.40 1.26 -3.39
C GLY A 9 2.33 -0.24 -3.63
N VAL A 10 3.16 -0.93 -2.86
CA VAL A 10 3.34 -2.37 -2.90
C VAL A 10 3.38 -2.90 -1.46
N ASN A 11 2.56 -3.89 -1.19
CA ASN A 11 2.60 -4.67 0.04
C ASN A 11 3.50 -5.88 -0.20
N LEU A 12 4.37 -6.16 0.75
CA LEU A 12 5.24 -7.31 0.74
C LEU A 12 4.80 -8.23 1.88
N SER A 13 4.61 -9.50 1.56
CA SER A 13 4.27 -10.53 2.55
C SER A 13 5.20 -11.72 2.35
N GLY A 14 5.72 -12.25 3.45
CA GLY A 14 6.39 -13.54 3.44
C GLY A 14 5.34 -14.63 3.21
N SER A 15 5.62 -15.56 2.31
CA SER A 15 4.80 -16.74 2.11
C SER A 15 5.70 -17.95 1.95
N ASN A 16 5.19 -19.13 2.31
CA ASN A 16 5.90 -20.38 2.07
C ASN A 16 5.30 -21.09 0.87
N LEU A 17 6.12 -21.33 -0.15
CA LEU A 17 5.77 -22.24 -1.23
C LEU A 17 6.05 -23.67 -0.76
N TRP A 18 5.01 -24.48 -0.70
CA TRP A 18 5.12 -25.90 -0.37
C TRP A 18 5.07 -26.74 -1.64
N SER A 19 6.04 -27.64 -1.79
CA SER A 19 6.03 -28.63 -2.87
C SER A 19 6.41 -30.01 -2.35
N LEU A 20 6.01 -31.03 -3.10
CA LEU A 20 6.44 -32.41 -2.87
C LEU A 20 7.53 -32.74 -3.89
N GLY A 21 8.70 -33.13 -3.40
CA GLY A 21 9.84 -33.50 -4.24
C GLY A 21 10.41 -34.88 -3.83
N LYS A 22 11.09 -35.56 -4.75
CA LYS A 22 11.84 -36.77 -4.40
C LYS A 22 13.14 -36.39 -3.72
N SER A 23 13.43 -37.00 -2.58
CA SER A 23 14.71 -36.84 -1.86
C SER A 23 15.64 -38.00 -2.22
N LEU A 24 16.95 -37.76 -2.16
CA LEU A 24 17.98 -38.80 -2.35
C LEU A 24 17.85 -39.96 -1.34
N HIS A 25 17.16 -39.74 -0.21
CA HIS A 25 17.05 -40.69 0.89
C HIS A 25 15.60 -41.06 1.25
N VAL A 26 14.60 -40.49 0.58
CA VAL A 26 13.17 -40.79 0.82
C VAL A 26 12.36 -40.55 -0.46
N ASP A 27 11.43 -41.45 -0.77
CA ASP A 27 10.67 -41.45 -2.03
C ASP A 27 9.93 -40.12 -2.31
N LEU A 28 9.42 -39.45 -1.27
CA LEU A 28 8.80 -38.14 -1.31
C LEU A 28 9.07 -37.38 -0.01
N ALA A 29 9.50 -36.12 -0.13
CA ALA A 29 9.71 -35.18 0.96
C ALA A 29 8.98 -33.86 0.68
N GLY A 30 8.46 -33.24 1.73
CA GLY A 30 7.96 -31.87 1.67
C GLY A 30 9.10 -30.88 1.63
N ILE A 31 9.10 -29.99 0.63
CA ILE A 31 10.04 -28.88 0.51
C ILE A 31 9.25 -27.60 0.77
N SER A 32 9.71 -26.81 1.75
CA SER A 32 9.23 -25.45 1.98
C SER A 32 10.29 -24.47 1.54
N LYS A 33 9.88 -23.43 0.81
CA LYS A 33 10.75 -22.31 0.45
C LYS A 33 10.04 -21.00 0.72
N GLU A 34 10.71 -20.10 1.44
CA GLU A 34 10.25 -18.73 1.58
C GLU A 34 10.23 -18.04 0.21
N ILE A 35 9.10 -17.43 -0.09
CA ILE A 35 8.89 -16.56 -1.23
C ILE A 35 8.34 -15.22 -0.75
N VAL A 36 8.60 -14.17 -1.50
CA VAL A 36 8.01 -12.86 -1.26
C VAL A 36 6.80 -12.73 -2.19
N SER A 37 5.61 -12.67 -1.60
CA SER A 37 4.39 -12.33 -2.31
C SER A 37 4.24 -10.80 -2.29
N CYS A 38 4.02 -10.21 -3.47
CA CYS A 38 3.80 -8.77 -3.60
C CYS A 38 2.38 -8.46 -4.12
N SER A 39 1.77 -7.40 -3.59
CA SER A 39 0.47 -6.91 -4.04
C SER A 39 0.54 -5.40 -4.25
N MET A 40 0.13 -4.94 -5.44
CA MET A 40 0.18 -3.52 -5.79
C MET A 40 -1.14 -2.82 -5.48
N PHE A 41 -1.06 -1.55 -5.10
CA PHE A 41 -2.22 -0.68 -4.94
C PHE A 41 -1.93 0.71 -5.51
N SER A 42 -2.99 1.38 -5.96
CA SER A 42 -2.95 2.80 -6.31
C SER A 42 -4.25 3.47 -5.90
N GLY A 43 -4.18 4.76 -5.56
CA GLY A 43 -5.34 5.55 -5.18
C GLY A 43 -5.10 7.03 -5.37
N LEU A 44 -6.13 7.74 -5.83
CA LEU A 44 -6.18 9.20 -5.80
C LEU A 44 -6.86 9.63 -4.51
N VAL A 45 -6.27 10.54 -3.73
CA VAL A 45 -6.83 11.06 -2.48
C VAL A 45 -6.98 12.56 -2.59
N ILE A 46 -8.17 13.08 -2.26
CA ILE A 46 -8.43 14.52 -2.17
C ILE A 46 -8.58 14.86 -0.70
N ILE A 47 -7.73 15.75 -0.18
CA ILE A 47 -7.79 16.25 1.19
C ILE A 47 -8.38 17.66 1.13
N ASP A 48 -9.54 17.85 1.74
CA ASP A 48 -10.15 19.15 1.97
C ASP A 48 -9.61 19.81 3.26
N GLU A 49 -10.13 20.99 3.60
CA GLU A 49 -9.70 21.71 4.82
C GLU A 49 -10.08 20.99 6.13
N GLU A 50 -11.01 20.03 6.06
CA GLU A 50 -11.44 19.19 7.19
C GLU A 50 -10.75 17.80 7.21
N GLN A 51 -9.79 17.58 6.31
CA GLN A 51 -9.07 16.31 6.13
C GLN A 51 -9.95 15.10 5.76
N GLN A 52 -11.13 15.32 5.18
CA GLN A 52 -12.00 14.22 4.73
C GLN A 52 -11.53 13.73 3.35
N GLY A 53 -10.76 12.63 3.38
CA GLY A 53 -10.18 12.00 2.20
C GLY A 53 -11.14 11.09 1.45
N GLY A 54 -11.57 11.46 0.24
CA GLY A 54 -12.24 10.56 -0.70
C GLY A 54 -11.24 9.92 -1.66
N CYS A 55 -11.38 8.62 -1.95
CA CYS A 55 -10.46 7.89 -2.82
C CYS A 55 -11.12 7.12 -3.97
N VAL A 56 -10.51 7.18 -5.16
CA VAL A 56 -10.80 6.27 -6.29
C VAL A 56 -9.58 5.39 -6.52
N THR A 57 -9.72 4.09 -6.29
CA THR A 57 -8.72 3.06 -6.60
C THR A 57 -9.22 2.18 -7.74
N ASN A 58 -8.30 1.57 -8.49
CA ASN A 58 -8.62 0.68 -9.62
C ASN A 58 -9.39 -0.61 -9.21
N LYS A 59 -9.64 -0.81 -7.90
CA LYS A 59 -10.38 -1.95 -7.32
C LYS A 59 -11.46 -1.54 -6.28
N PHE A 60 -12.01 -0.32 -6.35
CA PHE A 60 -13.17 0.12 -5.55
C PHE A 60 -13.02 0.03 -4.03
N VAL A 61 -11.79 0.13 -3.50
CA VAL A 61 -11.63 0.27 -2.05
C VAL A 61 -11.23 1.71 -1.72
N PRO A 62 -12.02 2.44 -0.92
CA PRO A 62 -11.63 3.76 -0.45
C PRO A 62 -10.47 3.66 0.56
N LEU A 63 -9.51 4.57 0.43
CA LEU A 63 -8.60 4.90 1.51
C LEU A 63 -9.33 5.82 2.50
N THR A 64 -9.23 5.53 3.78
CA THR A 64 -9.89 6.30 4.86
C THR A 64 -8.85 6.71 5.92
N ASN A 65 -9.22 7.61 6.85
CA ASN A 65 -8.33 8.11 7.91
C ASN A 65 -6.97 8.62 7.40
N PHE A 66 -6.99 9.25 6.23
CA PHE A 66 -5.76 9.67 5.56
C PHE A 66 -5.11 10.85 6.30
N LYS A 67 -3.83 10.70 6.66
CA LYS A 67 -3.01 11.75 7.26
C LYS A 67 -1.65 11.79 6.57
N ILE A 68 -1.21 12.97 6.18
CA ILE A 68 0.11 13.21 5.62
C ILE A 68 0.74 14.43 6.28
N GLY A 69 1.91 14.23 6.87
CA GLY A 69 2.79 15.27 7.36
C GLY A 69 4.09 15.31 6.54
N ASP A 70 5.08 16.05 7.04
CA ASP A 70 6.36 16.20 6.33
C ASP A 70 7.14 14.88 6.23
N ASN A 71 7.06 14.05 7.28
CA ASN A 71 7.79 12.78 7.38
C ASN A 71 6.92 11.57 7.74
N GLU A 72 5.61 11.77 7.95
CA GLU A 72 4.69 10.70 8.32
C GLU A 72 3.51 10.61 7.35
N LEU A 73 3.08 9.38 7.06
CA LEU A 73 1.92 9.09 6.25
C LEU A 73 1.18 7.94 6.90
N SER A 74 -0.13 8.09 7.08
CA SER A 74 -0.98 6.98 7.51
C SER A 74 -2.32 7.02 6.81
N PHE A 75 -2.88 5.83 6.59
CA PHE A 75 -4.21 5.66 6.06
C PHE A 75 -4.71 4.24 6.35
N SER A 76 -6.01 4.07 6.25
CA SER A 76 -6.68 2.77 6.34
C SER A 76 -7.20 2.36 4.96
N LYS A 77 -7.24 1.06 4.69
CA LYS A 77 -7.82 0.48 3.47
C LYS A 77 -8.61 -0.77 3.82
N GLU A 78 -9.79 -0.93 3.24
CA GLU A 78 -10.54 -2.18 3.39
C GLU A 78 -10.06 -3.25 2.38
N HIS A 79 -9.80 -4.46 2.83
CA HIS A 79 -9.38 -5.56 1.98
C HIS A 79 -10.22 -6.78 2.32
N TYR A 80 -11.08 -7.20 1.39
CA TYR A 80 -12.00 -8.32 1.59
C TYR A 80 -12.87 -8.21 2.86
N GLY A 81 -13.34 -6.99 3.19
CA GLY A 81 -14.15 -6.73 4.38
C GLY A 81 -13.33 -6.49 5.66
N GLU A 82 -12.00 -6.58 5.59
CA GLU A 82 -11.13 -6.30 6.73
C GLU A 82 -10.46 -4.94 6.60
N LYS A 83 -10.39 -4.19 7.69
CA LYS A 83 -9.67 -2.92 7.74
C LYS A 83 -8.18 -3.18 7.97
N LEU A 84 -7.36 -2.71 7.04
CA LEU A 84 -5.91 -2.69 7.17
C LEU A 84 -5.43 -1.26 7.41
N ASP A 85 -4.63 -1.07 8.44
CA ASP A 85 -4.04 0.21 8.80
C ASP A 85 -2.59 0.28 8.29
N TYR A 86 -2.23 1.39 7.66
CA TYR A 86 -0.92 1.61 7.06
C TYR A 86 -0.23 2.80 7.74
N ILE A 87 1.05 2.63 8.03
CA ILE A 87 1.89 3.66 8.67
C ILE A 87 3.24 3.67 7.96
N PHE A 88 3.65 4.85 7.48
CA PHE A 88 4.90 5.04 6.74
C PHE A 88 5.69 6.23 7.27
N THR A 89 7.00 6.14 7.09
CA THR A 89 7.95 7.25 7.22
C THR A 89 8.53 7.56 5.85
N LYS A 90 8.82 8.84 5.58
CA LYS A 90 9.42 9.25 4.33
C LYS A 90 10.93 8.95 4.35
N ASN A 91 11.41 8.29 3.31
CA ASN A 91 12.82 8.26 2.97
C ASN A 91 13.11 9.45 2.03
N GLU A 92 13.74 10.50 2.56
CA GLU A 92 13.99 11.74 1.82
C GLU A 92 14.99 11.55 0.66
N GLU A 93 15.96 10.65 0.79
CA GLU A 93 16.99 10.41 -0.24
C GLU A 93 16.39 9.81 -1.51
N GLU A 94 15.42 8.90 -1.34
CA GLU A 94 14.82 8.14 -2.44
C GLU A 94 13.45 8.70 -2.87
N GLY A 95 12.87 9.63 -2.09
CA GLY A 95 11.53 10.16 -2.33
C GLY A 95 10.42 9.11 -2.18
N ILE A 96 10.70 7.99 -1.50
CA ILE A 96 9.76 6.90 -1.24
C ILE A 96 9.32 6.89 0.23
N TRP A 97 8.15 6.33 0.48
CA TRP A 97 7.60 6.09 1.80
C TRP A 97 7.75 4.61 2.13
N ILE A 98 8.34 4.31 3.29
CA ILE A 98 8.58 2.94 3.75
C ILE A 98 7.85 2.76 5.07
N GLY A 99 7.17 1.64 5.22
CA GLY A 99 6.30 1.43 6.35
C GLY A 99 5.83 0.00 6.48
N ASN A 100 4.76 -0.16 7.24
CA ASN A 100 4.13 -1.44 7.51
C ASN A 100 2.61 -1.31 7.41
N TYR A 101 1.94 -2.45 7.30
CA TYR A 101 0.50 -2.54 7.39
C TYR A 101 0.07 -3.56 8.44
N TYR A 102 -1.09 -3.29 9.03
CA TYR A 102 -1.56 -3.93 10.25
C TYR A 102 -3.03 -4.34 10.14
N HIS A 103 -3.41 -5.40 10.83
CA HIS A 103 -4.81 -5.72 11.13
C HIS A 103 -5.02 -5.52 12.64
N GLY A 104 -5.69 -4.43 13.02
CA GLY A 104 -5.71 -4.00 14.42
C GLY A 104 -4.28 -3.70 14.92
N GLU A 105 -3.84 -4.42 15.95
CA GLU A 105 -2.47 -4.31 16.51
C GLU A 105 -1.48 -5.30 15.87
N GLU A 106 -1.95 -6.22 15.02
CA GLU A 106 -1.12 -7.25 14.41
C GLU A 106 -0.35 -6.72 13.19
N LEU A 107 0.98 -6.83 13.21
CA LEU A 107 1.84 -6.52 12.06
C LEU A 107 1.72 -7.61 11.00
N LEU A 108 1.18 -7.26 9.83
CA LEU A 108 1.07 -8.19 8.70
C LEU A 108 2.29 -8.18 7.78
N GLY A 109 2.96 -7.04 7.66
CA GLY A 109 4.23 -6.98 6.94
C GLY A 109 4.63 -5.59 6.44
N PRO A 110 5.76 -5.54 5.71
CA PRO A 110 6.28 -4.31 5.16
C PRO A 110 5.50 -3.83 3.94
N SER A 111 5.50 -2.51 3.74
CA SER A 111 4.91 -1.84 2.59
C SER A 111 5.78 -0.68 2.16
N LYS A 112 5.70 -0.33 0.88
CA LYS A 112 6.35 0.85 0.31
C LYS A 112 5.38 1.58 -0.59
N CYS A 113 5.43 2.91 -0.61
CA CYS A 113 4.68 3.69 -1.58
C CYS A 113 5.40 4.96 -2.02
N VAL A 114 4.96 5.50 -3.16
CA VAL A 114 5.28 6.85 -3.63
C VAL A 114 4.01 7.69 -3.50
N VAL A 115 4.18 8.92 -3.05
CA VAL A 115 3.09 9.90 -2.98
C VAL A 115 3.46 11.08 -3.84
N THR A 116 2.61 11.39 -4.82
CA THR A 116 2.77 12.51 -5.73
C THR A 116 1.64 13.49 -5.53
N GLN A 117 1.96 14.75 -5.20
CA GLN A 117 0.94 15.79 -5.18
C GLN A 117 0.55 16.16 -6.61
N ILE A 118 -0.74 16.07 -6.91
CA ILE A 118 -1.34 16.38 -8.20
C ILE A 118 -1.99 17.76 -8.11
N LYS A 119 -1.74 18.59 -9.13
CA LYS A 119 -2.45 19.86 -9.27
C LYS A 119 -3.84 19.61 -9.85
N LYS A 120 -4.84 20.38 -9.39
CA LYS A 120 -6.24 20.21 -9.82
C LYS A 120 -6.43 20.39 -11.34
N ASP A 121 -5.57 21.18 -11.96
CA ASP A 121 -5.56 21.40 -13.41
C ASP A 121 -5.22 20.16 -14.24
N PHE A 122 -4.56 19.16 -13.65
CA PHE A 122 -4.28 17.87 -14.29
C PHE A 122 -5.54 17.16 -14.81
N PHE A 123 -6.70 17.36 -14.16
CA PHE A 123 -7.95 16.71 -14.53
C PHE A 123 -8.74 17.46 -15.61
N TYR A 124 -8.33 18.68 -15.98
CA TYR A 124 -9.01 19.44 -17.02
C TYR A 124 -8.31 19.23 -18.36
N LYS A 125 -9.12 19.10 -19.42
CA LYS A 125 -8.61 19.07 -20.79
C LYS A 125 -7.81 20.36 -21.04
N PRO A 126 -6.62 20.31 -21.67
CA PRO A 126 -5.91 21.51 -22.09
C PRO A 126 -6.86 22.38 -22.92
N LYS A 127 -6.90 23.69 -22.64
CA LYS A 127 -7.59 24.63 -23.54
C LYS A 127 -6.82 24.65 -24.87
N GLU A 128 -7.53 24.34 -25.95
CA GLU A 128 -7.04 24.44 -27.33
C GLU A 128 -6.74 25.90 -27.71
#